data_AF-A0A2R6JS48-F1
#
_entry.id   AF-A0A2R6JS48-F1
#
_cell.length_a   1.000
_cell.length_b   1.000
_cell.length_c   1.000
_cell.angle_alpha   90.00
_cell.angle_beta   90.00
_cell.angle_gamma   90.00
#
_symmetry.space_group_name_H-M   'P 1'
#
loop_
_entity.id
_entity.type
_entity.pdbx_description
1 polymer ?
#
loop_
_entity_poly.entity_id
_entity_poly.type
_entity_poly.pdbx_seq_one_letter_code
_entity_poly.pdbx_strand_id
1 'polypeptide(L)'
;MRRQRIAVLVVALGVLTAGCAGLTGDGDGGTTAAETTDAGETTDAGETTDAGGTTGATTETDDRGPAELRDDAVAAMDDVETYRIAVEQEVVVSGPVAQRQTQSTTGVFDRQNRELQLDTTAESGARTSQQSIWVVDRTQYSRSDQYVQQFGSRWVEVDVSDNFSRYWKFQDTMTRQQAVLENATTLELAGTETVNGTDARVLRADVSSEDYKDLAAGLFGVDGESRVNITVHRANFTFYLATGTDLPVRTEAQINTTLSTRGQEVDQNVSMTIDYHGYGEPASIELPEEAESAVNLSNRSTGSPALAAGVDSGGSAHVPAADAGNDRWASPPVAAVPEAVASEAVRTGTAG
;
A
#
# COMPACT_ATOMS: atom_id res chain seq x y z
N MET A 1 33.60 -4.97 -29.39
CA MET A 1 32.19 -4.65 -29.07
C MET A 1 31.76 -5.52 -27.89
N ARG A 2 31.86 -4.99 -26.66
CA ARG A 2 31.50 -5.71 -25.42
C ARG A 2 30.04 -5.39 -25.10
N ARG A 3 29.19 -6.42 -25.10
CA ARG A 3 27.80 -6.34 -24.62
C ARG A 3 27.83 -6.26 -23.10
N GLN A 4 27.82 -5.04 -22.54
CA GLN A 4 27.56 -4.84 -21.13
C GLN A 4 26.07 -5.15 -20.88
N ARG A 5 25.80 -6.23 -20.17
CA ARG A 5 24.47 -6.56 -19.67
C ARG A 5 24.16 -5.62 -18.52
N ILE A 6 23.36 -4.60 -18.79
CA ILE A 6 22.80 -3.70 -17.78
C ILE A 6 21.66 -4.46 -17.11
N ALA A 7 21.88 -4.87 -15.86
CA ALA A 7 20.82 -5.37 -14.99
C ALA A 7 19.89 -4.18 -14.66
N VAL A 8 18.68 -4.23 -15.21
CA VAL A 8 17.64 -3.22 -15.03
C VAL A 8 16.98 -3.46 -13.66
N LEU A 9 17.24 -2.56 -12.73
CA LEU A 9 16.76 -2.58 -11.35
C LEU A 9 15.44 -1.78 -11.29
N VAL A 10 14.33 -2.41 -11.67
CA VAL A 10 12.95 -1.85 -11.60
C VAL A 10 12.25 -2.47 -10.39
N VAL A 11 12.68 -2.08 -9.19
CA VAL A 11 12.07 -2.53 -7.93
C VAL A 11 11.78 -1.35 -6.99
N ALA A 12 11.83 -0.11 -7.49
CA ALA A 12 11.78 1.08 -6.63
C ALA A 12 10.36 1.63 -6.34
N LEU A 13 9.28 1.04 -6.87
CA LEU A 13 7.92 1.56 -6.61
C LEU A 13 6.87 0.54 -6.15
N GLY A 14 7.22 -0.75 -6.04
CA GLY A 14 6.52 -1.63 -5.09
C GLY A 14 6.72 -1.17 -3.64
N VAL A 15 7.79 -0.39 -3.40
CA VAL A 15 8.25 0.06 -2.07
C VAL A 15 7.42 1.21 -1.48
N LEU A 16 6.58 1.87 -2.27
CA LEU A 16 5.67 2.89 -1.73
C LEU A 16 4.33 2.31 -1.23
N THR A 17 4.08 1.01 -1.42
CA THR A 17 2.93 0.29 -0.82
C THR A 17 3.29 -1.01 -0.09
N ALA A 18 4.54 -1.51 -0.18
CA ALA A 18 5.06 -2.61 0.64
C ALA A 18 6.59 -2.56 0.69
N GLY A 19 7.18 -2.63 1.88
CA GLY A 19 8.63 -2.54 2.08
C GLY A 19 9.47 -3.55 1.28
N CYS A 20 10.71 -3.14 1.05
CA CYS A 20 11.92 -3.94 0.87
C CYS A 20 11.82 -5.25 0.06
N ALA A 21 12.32 -5.21 -1.18
CA ALA A 21 12.76 -6.41 -1.89
C ALA A 21 14.19 -6.78 -1.50
N GLY A 22 14.34 -7.84 -0.69
CA GLY A 22 15.62 -8.49 -0.38
C GLY A 22 15.82 -9.79 -1.16
N LEU A 23 16.92 -9.85 -1.92
CA LEU A 23 17.48 -11.04 -2.60
C LEU A 23 18.12 -12.03 -1.61
N THR A 24 18.33 -13.28 -2.07
CA THR A 24 18.96 -14.50 -1.43
C THR A 24 17.99 -15.41 -0.67
N GLY A 25 18.02 -16.74 -0.75
CA GLY A 25 18.83 -17.74 -1.45
C GLY A 25 18.09 -19.10 -1.45
N ASP A 26 18.66 -20.10 -2.11
CA ASP A 26 18.13 -21.45 -2.35
C ASP A 26 17.52 -22.15 -1.12
N GLY A 27 16.34 -22.76 -1.30
CA GLY A 27 15.67 -23.61 -0.31
C GLY A 27 14.76 -24.61 -1.01
N ASP A 28 15.28 -25.82 -1.17
CA ASP A 28 14.74 -26.99 -1.85
C ASP A 28 13.60 -27.68 -1.04
N GLY A 29 12.57 -28.13 -1.77
CA GLY A 29 11.91 -29.42 -1.54
C GLY A 29 10.84 -29.54 -0.44
N GLY A 30 9.58 -29.81 -0.83
CA GLY A 30 8.61 -30.34 0.13
C GLY A 30 7.14 -30.46 -0.29
N THR A 31 6.82 -30.89 -1.51
CA THR A 31 5.45 -31.23 -1.92
C THR A 31 4.92 -32.44 -1.14
N THR A 32 3.74 -32.35 -0.54
CA THR A 32 2.88 -33.52 -0.32
C THR A 32 1.43 -33.18 -0.63
N ALA A 33 0.94 -33.75 -1.73
CA ALA A 33 -0.46 -33.81 -2.10
C ALA A 33 -1.16 -34.89 -1.26
N ALA A 34 -2.42 -34.65 -0.92
CA ALA A 34 -3.36 -35.69 -0.50
C ALA A 34 -4.67 -35.54 -1.30
N GLU A 35 -4.74 -36.38 -2.33
CA GLU A 35 -5.92 -37.06 -2.87
C GLU A 35 -6.60 -37.87 -1.72
N THR A 36 -7.88 -38.24 -1.62
CA THR A 36 -8.95 -38.62 -2.57
C THR A 36 -10.26 -38.84 -1.76
N THR A 37 -11.43 -38.67 -2.39
CA THR A 37 -12.70 -39.48 -2.31
C THR A 37 -13.39 -39.77 -0.97
N ASP A 38 -14.71 -39.49 -0.84
CA ASP A 38 -15.78 -40.47 -1.12
C ASP A 38 -17.20 -39.91 -0.86
N ALA A 39 -18.16 -40.59 -1.50
CA ALA A 39 -19.56 -40.35 -1.74
C ALA A 39 -20.50 -40.34 -0.53
N GLY A 40 -21.68 -39.76 -0.76
CA GLY A 40 -22.83 -39.85 0.12
C GLY A 40 -24.11 -39.35 -0.55
N GLU A 41 -24.69 -40.20 -1.39
CA GLU A 41 -26.06 -40.11 -1.90
C GLU A 41 -27.05 -40.44 -0.78
N THR A 42 -28.08 -39.62 -0.51
CA THR A 42 -29.49 -40.05 -0.53
C THR A 42 -30.49 -38.91 -0.30
N THR A 43 -31.58 -39.07 -1.04
CA THR A 43 -32.85 -38.38 -1.17
C THR A 43 -33.64 -38.27 0.14
N ASP A 44 -34.37 -37.17 0.36
CA ASP A 44 -35.75 -37.28 0.84
C ASP A 44 -36.63 -36.10 0.39
N ALA A 45 -37.85 -36.43 0.01
CA ALA A 45 -38.89 -35.53 -0.47
C ALA A 45 -39.84 -35.19 0.70
N GLY A 46 -40.04 -33.91 0.96
CA GLY A 46 -40.99 -33.42 1.95
C GLY A 46 -41.74 -32.20 1.43
N GLU A 47 -42.86 -32.45 0.76
CA GLU A 47 -43.86 -31.47 0.38
C GLU A 47 -44.61 -31.00 1.63
N THR A 48 -44.71 -29.68 1.86
CA THR A 48 -45.80 -29.12 2.67
C THR A 48 -46.16 -27.73 2.20
N THR A 49 -47.46 -27.56 2.01
CA THR A 49 -48.19 -26.43 1.43
C THR A 49 -48.48 -25.34 2.46
N ASP A 50 -48.64 -24.12 1.93
CA ASP A 50 -49.58 -23.07 2.39
C ASP A 50 -49.18 -22.15 3.56
N ALA A 51 -48.97 -20.87 3.26
CA ALA A 51 -49.94 -19.81 3.61
C ALA A 51 -49.34 -18.42 3.30
N GLY A 52 -50.13 -17.61 2.62
CA GLY A 52 -49.77 -16.29 2.14
C GLY A 52 -49.32 -15.31 3.23
N GLY A 53 -48.32 -14.54 2.84
CA GLY A 53 -47.80 -13.40 3.57
C GLY A 53 -46.92 -12.63 2.60
N THR A 54 -47.47 -12.17 1.48
CA THR A 54 -46.86 -11.12 0.67
C THR A 54 -46.88 -9.84 1.50
N THR A 55 -45.99 -9.76 2.47
CA THR A 55 -45.46 -8.51 2.96
C THR A 55 -44.70 -7.97 1.75
N GLY A 56 -45.37 -7.13 0.97
CA GLY A 56 -44.67 -6.28 0.02
C GLY A 56 -43.67 -5.50 0.84
N ALA A 57 -42.41 -5.96 0.83
CA ALA A 57 -41.29 -5.10 1.11
C ALA A 57 -41.45 -3.99 0.07
N THR A 58 -42.00 -2.86 0.50
CA THR A 58 -41.74 -1.59 -0.14
C THR A 58 -40.23 -1.51 -0.21
N THR A 59 -39.69 -1.89 -1.37
CA THR A 59 -38.43 -1.34 -1.84
C THR A 59 -38.68 0.15 -1.80
N GLU A 60 -38.28 0.82 -0.72
CA GLU A 60 -38.09 2.26 -0.75
C GLU A 60 -37.08 2.44 -1.88
N THR A 61 -37.59 2.85 -3.03
CA THR A 61 -36.76 3.27 -4.14
C THR A 61 -36.05 4.50 -3.60
N ASP A 62 -34.81 4.30 -3.21
CA ASP A 62 -33.94 5.39 -2.86
C ASP A 62 -33.67 6.19 -4.12
N ASP A 63 -34.33 7.34 -4.22
CA ASP A 63 -34.29 8.20 -5.41
C ASP A 63 -33.01 9.08 -5.45
N ARG A 64 -32.06 8.87 -4.53
CA ARG A 64 -30.80 9.63 -4.48
C ARG A 64 -30.00 9.47 -5.75
N GLY A 65 -29.52 10.60 -6.27
CA GLY A 65 -28.61 10.63 -7.41
C GLY A 65 -27.17 10.21 -7.05
N PRO A 66 -26.30 9.92 -8.04
CA PRO A 66 -24.90 9.55 -7.79
C PRO A 66 -24.11 10.59 -6.97
N ALA A 67 -24.41 11.88 -7.14
CA ALA A 67 -23.75 12.95 -6.40
C ALA A 67 -24.19 13.03 -4.93
N GLU A 68 -25.49 12.81 -4.66
CA GLU A 68 -26.01 12.76 -3.29
C GLU A 68 -25.45 11.53 -2.56
N LEU A 69 -25.41 10.36 -3.23
CA LEU A 69 -24.78 9.17 -2.67
C LEU A 69 -23.29 9.35 -2.38
N ARG A 70 -22.57 10.10 -3.21
CA ARG A 70 -21.17 10.46 -2.93
C ARG A 70 -21.09 11.27 -1.64
N ASP A 71 -21.90 12.32 -1.51
CA ASP A 71 -21.86 13.23 -0.36
C ASP A 71 -22.22 12.50 0.94
N ASP A 72 -23.24 11.65 0.90
CA ASP A 72 -23.65 10.81 2.03
C ASP A 72 -22.57 9.80 2.41
N ALA A 73 -21.93 9.15 1.43
CA ALA A 73 -20.83 8.22 1.69
C ALA A 73 -19.59 8.93 2.27
N VAL A 74 -19.24 10.12 1.76
CA VAL A 74 -18.13 10.92 2.29
C VAL A 74 -18.39 11.32 3.73
N ALA A 75 -19.61 11.79 4.04
CA ALA A 75 -20.03 12.13 5.39
C ALA A 75 -20.00 10.90 6.32
N ALA A 76 -20.57 9.77 5.88
CA ALA A 76 -20.57 8.53 6.64
C ALA A 76 -19.14 8.06 6.97
N MET A 77 -18.22 8.12 5.99
CA MET A 77 -16.81 7.79 6.21
C MET A 77 -16.11 8.75 7.19
N ASP A 78 -16.52 10.01 7.27
CA ASP A 78 -15.90 10.99 8.18
C ASP A 78 -16.17 10.61 9.64
N ASP A 79 -17.39 10.17 9.93
CA ASP A 79 -17.87 9.77 11.26
C ASP A 79 -17.34 8.41 11.74
N VAL A 80 -16.62 7.65 10.91
CA VAL A 80 -16.07 6.34 11.31
C VAL A 80 -15.01 6.51 12.39
N GLU A 81 -15.21 5.88 13.54
CA GLU A 81 -14.23 5.91 14.64
C GLU A 81 -13.21 4.77 14.53
N THR A 82 -13.70 3.56 14.25
CA THR A 82 -12.88 2.35 14.12
C THR A 82 -13.38 1.51 12.96
N TYR A 83 -12.47 0.79 12.30
CA TYR A 83 -12.82 -0.16 11.24
C TYR A 83 -11.66 -1.13 10.98
N ARG A 84 -11.97 -2.18 10.21
CA ARG A 84 -10.99 -3.18 9.74
C ARG A 84 -11.05 -3.31 8.22
N ILE A 85 -9.94 -3.73 7.64
CA ILE A 85 -9.83 -3.99 6.21
C ILE A 85 -9.19 -5.35 5.93
N ALA A 86 -9.59 -5.92 4.80
CA ALA A 86 -8.83 -6.92 4.08
C ALA A 86 -8.60 -6.41 2.66
N VAL A 87 -7.36 -6.37 2.20
CA VAL A 87 -6.96 -5.87 0.89
C VAL A 87 -6.33 -7.02 0.13
N GLU A 88 -6.80 -7.24 -1.10
CA GLU A 88 -6.13 -8.07 -2.08
C GLU A 88 -5.70 -7.16 -3.23
N GLN A 89 -4.42 -7.17 -3.55
CA GLN A 89 -3.82 -6.31 -4.55
C GLN A 89 -2.95 -7.14 -5.50
N GLU A 90 -3.09 -6.86 -6.78
CA GLU A 90 -2.21 -7.37 -7.82
C GLU A 90 -1.56 -6.21 -8.57
N VAL A 91 -0.25 -6.29 -8.70
CA VAL A 91 0.56 -5.35 -9.48
C VAL A 91 1.22 -6.11 -10.61
N VAL A 92 0.88 -5.75 -11.85
CA VAL A 92 1.51 -6.26 -13.06
C VAL A 92 2.34 -5.16 -13.67
N VAL A 93 3.65 -5.37 -13.67
CA VAL A 93 4.65 -4.49 -14.26
C VAL A 93 5.07 -5.06 -15.62
N SER A 94 4.87 -4.28 -16.68
CA SER A 94 5.25 -4.61 -18.06
C SER A 94 6.40 -3.70 -18.51
N GLY A 95 7.45 -4.29 -19.07
CA GLY A 95 8.65 -3.59 -19.50
C GLY A 95 9.73 -4.57 -19.97
N PRO A 96 11.02 -4.20 -19.89
CA PRO A 96 12.13 -5.09 -20.25
C PRO A 96 12.15 -6.41 -19.46
N VAL A 97 11.61 -6.38 -18.24
CA VAL A 97 11.36 -7.56 -17.39
C VAL A 97 9.92 -7.45 -16.91
N ALA A 98 9.07 -8.37 -17.34
CA ALA A 98 7.72 -8.46 -16.83
C ALA A 98 7.74 -9.07 -15.42
N GLN A 99 6.99 -8.47 -14.50
CA GLN A 99 6.87 -8.94 -13.12
C GLN A 99 5.42 -8.85 -12.67
N ARG A 100 4.97 -9.89 -11.97
CA ARG A 100 3.69 -9.90 -11.26
C ARG A 100 3.99 -10.00 -9.77
N GLN A 101 3.27 -9.20 -8.99
CA GLN A 101 3.29 -9.26 -7.54
C GLN A 101 1.85 -9.28 -7.05
N THR A 102 1.54 -10.25 -6.19
CA THR A 102 0.30 -10.28 -5.42
C THR A 102 0.60 -9.85 -4.00
N GLN A 103 -0.35 -9.18 -3.37
CA GLN A 103 -0.23 -8.67 -2.01
C GLN A 103 -1.57 -8.83 -1.32
N SER A 104 -1.55 -9.44 -0.14
CA SER A 104 -2.67 -9.43 0.79
C SER A 104 -2.31 -8.54 1.99
N THR A 105 -3.26 -7.77 2.49
CA THR A 105 -3.08 -6.91 3.66
C THR A 105 -4.31 -6.95 4.54
N THR A 106 -4.14 -7.27 5.82
CA THR A 106 -5.19 -7.11 6.83
C THR A 106 -4.86 -5.91 7.70
N GLY A 107 -5.87 -5.15 8.11
CA GLY A 107 -5.67 -3.95 8.89
C GLY A 107 -6.74 -3.69 9.93
N VAL A 108 -6.32 -3.07 11.03
CA VAL A 108 -7.19 -2.52 12.07
C VAL A 108 -6.85 -1.05 12.26
N PHE A 109 -7.86 -0.20 12.28
CA PHE A 109 -7.71 1.25 12.40
C PHE A 109 -8.53 1.77 13.58
N ASP A 110 -7.89 2.57 14.42
CA ASP A 110 -8.52 3.41 15.42
C ASP A 110 -8.27 4.88 15.03
N ARG A 111 -9.27 5.51 14.43
CA ARG A 111 -9.18 6.90 13.95
C ARG A 111 -9.26 7.91 15.10
N GLN A 112 -9.86 7.54 16.24
CA GLN A 112 -9.95 8.40 17.42
C GLN A 112 -8.57 8.59 18.06
N ASN A 113 -7.85 7.49 18.28
CA ASN A 113 -6.49 7.52 18.84
C ASN A 113 -5.42 7.73 17.75
N ARG A 114 -5.80 7.62 16.47
CA ARG A 114 -4.91 7.65 15.30
C ARG A 114 -3.83 6.56 15.37
N GLU A 115 -4.29 5.37 15.66
CA GLU A 115 -3.47 4.17 15.72
C GLU A 115 -3.90 3.20 14.62
N LEU A 116 -2.95 2.41 14.14
CA LEU A 116 -3.26 1.33 13.20
C LEU A 116 -2.31 0.16 13.38
N GLN A 117 -2.78 -1.01 12.97
CA GLN A 117 -1.96 -2.18 12.69
C GLN A 117 -2.25 -2.66 11.27
N LEU A 118 -1.20 -2.95 10.51
CA LEU A 118 -1.27 -3.58 9.19
C LEU A 118 -0.37 -4.80 9.15
N ASP A 119 -0.89 -5.90 8.63
CA ASP A 119 -0.14 -7.11 8.35
C ASP A 119 -0.21 -7.39 6.86
N THR A 120 0.95 -7.34 6.21
CA THR A 120 1.09 -7.43 4.75
C THR A 120 1.90 -8.66 4.38
N THR A 121 1.34 -9.48 3.50
CA THR A 121 2.07 -10.54 2.80
C THR A 121 2.15 -10.18 1.32
N ALA A 122 3.35 -10.20 0.75
CA ALA A 122 3.56 -9.98 -0.67
C ALA A 122 4.29 -11.16 -1.29
N GLU A 123 3.88 -11.55 -2.49
CA GLU A 123 4.43 -12.66 -3.25
C GLU A 123 4.86 -12.18 -4.63
N SER A 124 6.08 -12.52 -5.04
CA SER A 124 6.57 -12.25 -6.39
C SER A 124 7.43 -13.41 -6.89
N GLY A 125 6.88 -14.17 -7.85
CA GLY A 125 7.48 -15.43 -8.29
C GLY A 125 7.51 -16.45 -7.15
N ALA A 126 8.70 -16.99 -6.86
CA ALA A 126 8.89 -17.95 -5.75
C ALA A 126 9.27 -17.28 -4.42
N ARG A 127 9.18 -15.95 -4.32
CA ARG A 127 9.55 -15.20 -3.11
C ARG A 127 8.30 -14.70 -2.40
N THR A 128 8.26 -14.95 -1.09
CA THR A 128 7.24 -14.40 -0.19
C THR A 128 7.93 -13.51 0.83
N SER A 129 7.36 -12.33 1.07
CA SER A 129 7.80 -11.39 2.10
C SER A 129 6.62 -11.04 3.00
N GLN A 130 6.88 -11.02 4.30
CA GLN A 130 5.92 -10.57 5.31
C GLN A 130 6.46 -9.32 5.99
N GLN A 131 5.55 -8.37 6.20
CA GLN A 131 5.83 -7.15 6.93
C GLN A 131 4.61 -6.79 7.76
N SER A 132 4.85 -6.37 9.00
CA SER A 132 3.81 -5.81 9.85
C SER A 132 4.19 -4.37 10.24
N ILE A 133 3.19 -3.50 10.31
CA ILE A 133 3.34 -2.09 10.66
C ILE A 133 2.39 -1.77 11.81
N TRP A 134 2.89 -1.03 12.79
CA TRP A 134 2.07 -0.42 13.83
C TRP A 134 2.32 1.08 13.83
N VAL A 135 1.29 1.86 14.10
CA VAL A 135 1.41 3.27 14.44
C VAL A 135 0.76 3.44 15.81
N VAL A 136 1.58 3.76 16.80
CA VAL A 136 1.17 3.98 18.20
C VAL A 136 1.92 5.21 18.69
N ASP A 137 1.24 6.14 19.36
CA ASP A 137 1.83 7.37 19.89
C ASP A 137 2.69 8.16 18.87
N ARG A 138 2.21 8.24 17.61
CA ARG A 138 2.90 8.90 16.47
C ARG A 138 4.28 8.33 16.14
N THR A 139 4.56 7.11 16.55
CA THR A 139 5.74 6.35 16.15
C THR A 139 5.30 5.20 15.25
N GLN A 140 5.93 5.07 14.08
CA GLN A 140 5.73 3.92 13.22
C GLN A 140 6.73 2.82 13.62
N TYR A 141 6.21 1.68 14.05
CA TYR A 141 6.98 0.45 14.21
C TYR A 141 6.80 -0.40 12.96
N SER A 142 7.86 -1.10 12.56
CA SER A 142 7.79 -2.04 11.45
C SER A 142 8.59 -3.29 11.77
N ARG A 143 8.00 -4.43 11.46
CA ARG A 143 8.60 -5.75 11.65
C ARG A 143 8.78 -6.45 10.32
N SER A 144 9.99 -6.96 10.07
CA SER A 144 10.25 -7.91 8.98
C SER A 144 11.50 -8.74 9.27
N ASP A 145 11.50 -10.00 8.86
CA ASP A 145 12.70 -10.85 8.97
C ASP A 145 13.87 -10.32 8.13
N GLN A 146 13.58 -9.57 7.06
CA GLN A 146 14.61 -8.99 6.21
C GLN A 146 15.42 -7.89 6.89
N TYR A 147 14.87 -7.24 7.93
CA TYR A 147 15.54 -6.17 8.66
C TYR A 147 16.76 -6.67 9.44
N VAL A 148 16.84 -7.96 9.77
CA VAL A 148 17.97 -8.52 10.52
C VAL A 148 19.29 -8.28 9.78
N GLN A 149 19.31 -8.46 8.47
CA GLN A 149 20.53 -8.31 7.68
C GLN A 149 21.02 -6.85 7.62
N GLN A 150 20.09 -5.89 7.60
CA GLN A 150 20.41 -4.48 7.40
C GLN A 150 20.60 -3.72 8.73
N PHE A 151 19.80 -4.05 9.73
CA PHE A 151 19.71 -3.30 10.98
C PHE A 151 20.12 -4.11 12.21
N GLY A 152 20.32 -5.42 12.06
CA GLY A 152 20.62 -6.33 13.17
C GLY A 152 19.41 -6.65 14.06
N SER A 153 18.21 -6.22 13.66
CA SER A 153 16.95 -6.44 14.38
C SER A 153 15.83 -6.73 13.38
N ARG A 154 14.81 -7.47 13.82
CA ARG A 154 13.54 -7.63 13.07
C ARG A 154 12.64 -6.41 13.18
N TRP A 155 12.91 -5.54 14.15
CA TRP A 155 12.11 -4.39 14.50
C TRP A 155 12.87 -3.10 14.24
N VAL A 156 12.21 -2.19 13.57
CA VAL A 156 12.66 -0.81 13.37
C VAL A 156 11.55 0.14 13.77
N GLU A 157 11.93 1.33 14.21
CA GLU A 157 10.99 2.40 14.51
C GLU A 157 11.41 3.71 13.84
N VAL A 158 10.41 4.52 13.52
CA VAL A 158 10.57 5.86 12.97
C VAL A 158 9.59 6.78 13.71
N ASP A 159 10.12 7.84 14.30
CA ASP A 159 9.29 8.95 14.79
C ASP A 159 8.70 9.69 13.59
N VAL A 160 7.37 9.73 13.50
CA VAL A 160 6.62 10.40 12.43
C VAL A 160 5.82 11.61 12.96
N SER A 161 6.14 12.08 14.17
CA SER A 161 5.42 13.16 14.86
C SER A 161 5.48 14.50 14.12
N ASP A 162 6.62 14.85 13.51
CA ASP A 162 6.85 16.13 12.82
C ASP A 162 5.87 16.41 11.67
N ASN A 163 5.37 15.36 10.99
CA ASN A 163 4.37 15.50 9.92
C ASN A 163 3.23 14.50 10.06
N PHE A 164 2.83 14.25 11.31
CA PHE A 164 1.89 13.18 11.61
C PHE A 164 0.55 13.33 10.89
N SER A 165 0.05 14.55 10.69
CA SER A 165 -1.21 14.76 9.97
C SER A 165 -1.12 14.34 8.50
N ARG A 166 -0.03 14.63 7.79
CA ARG A 166 0.16 14.17 6.39
C ARG A 166 0.36 12.66 6.37
N TYR A 167 1.19 12.14 7.29
CA TYR A 167 1.43 10.71 7.43
C TYR A 167 0.15 9.92 7.69
N TRP A 168 -0.70 10.39 8.61
CA TRP A 168 -1.98 9.75 8.93
C TRP A 168 -2.92 9.74 7.73
N LYS A 169 -3.06 10.87 7.01
CA LYS A 169 -3.88 10.92 5.78
C LYS A 169 -3.41 9.92 4.72
N PHE A 170 -2.10 9.67 4.65
CA PHE A 170 -1.54 8.67 3.76
C PHE A 170 -1.86 7.24 4.21
N GLN A 171 -1.87 6.96 5.52
CA GLN A 171 -2.11 5.62 6.04
C GLN A 171 -3.60 5.27 6.19
N ASP A 172 -4.45 6.23 6.54
CA ASP A 172 -5.89 6.03 6.74
C ASP A 172 -6.60 5.73 5.42
N THR A 173 -7.06 4.48 5.28
CA THR A 173 -7.75 4.01 4.07
C THR A 173 -9.04 4.77 3.81
N MET A 174 -9.78 5.17 4.84
CA MET A 174 -11.02 5.95 4.68
C MET A 174 -10.74 7.33 4.10
N THR A 175 -9.76 8.05 4.66
CA THR A 175 -9.31 9.33 4.11
C THR A 175 -8.93 9.22 2.62
N ARG A 176 -8.24 8.15 2.23
CA ARG A 176 -7.88 7.93 0.81
C ARG A 176 -9.12 7.67 -0.06
N GLN A 177 -10.09 6.90 0.41
CA GLN A 177 -11.33 6.63 -0.33
C GLN A 177 -12.21 7.87 -0.49
N GLN A 178 -12.35 8.67 0.56
CA GLN A 178 -13.03 9.96 0.51
C GLN A 178 -12.42 10.85 -0.57
N ALA A 179 -11.10 10.99 -0.55
CA ALA A 179 -10.42 11.83 -1.53
C ALA A 179 -10.59 11.33 -2.98
N VAL A 180 -10.68 10.01 -3.21
CA VAL A 180 -11.03 9.47 -4.53
C VAL A 180 -12.45 9.86 -4.94
N LEU A 181 -13.44 9.71 -4.06
CA LEU A 181 -14.84 10.06 -4.35
C LEU A 181 -15.04 11.56 -4.58
N GLU A 182 -14.39 12.40 -3.79
CA GLU A 182 -14.46 13.86 -3.91
C GLU A 182 -13.83 14.37 -5.21
N ASN A 183 -12.78 13.70 -5.70
CA ASN A 183 -12.06 14.05 -6.92
C ASN A 183 -12.52 13.23 -8.14
N ALA A 184 -13.61 12.45 -8.02
CA ALA A 184 -14.17 11.72 -9.13
C ALA A 184 -14.73 12.69 -10.19
N THR A 185 -14.25 12.55 -11.43
CA THR A 185 -14.71 13.36 -12.57
C THR A 185 -16.02 12.88 -13.16
N THR A 186 -16.30 11.58 -13.02
CA THR A 186 -17.56 10.95 -13.41
C THR A 186 -18.01 10.02 -12.31
N LEU A 187 -19.32 10.03 -12.04
CA LEU A 187 -19.99 9.13 -11.11
C LEU A 187 -21.18 8.46 -11.79
N GLU A 188 -21.29 7.15 -11.64
CA GLU A 188 -22.38 6.34 -12.19
C GLU A 188 -22.94 5.42 -11.11
N LEU A 189 -24.24 5.51 -10.86
CA LEU A 189 -24.95 4.53 -10.05
C LEU A 189 -25.25 3.31 -10.93
N ALA A 190 -24.55 2.21 -10.67
CA ALA A 190 -24.58 0.99 -11.46
C ALA A 190 -25.62 -0.04 -10.98
N GLY A 191 -26.43 0.31 -9.98
CA GLY A 191 -27.47 -0.54 -9.40
C GLY A 191 -27.16 -0.96 -7.97
N THR A 192 -27.62 -2.14 -7.59
CA THR A 192 -27.47 -2.72 -6.24
C THR A 192 -26.92 -4.13 -6.31
N GLU A 193 -26.10 -4.51 -5.34
CA GLU A 193 -25.50 -5.85 -5.22
C GLU A 193 -25.40 -6.24 -3.74
N THR A 194 -25.50 -7.53 -3.43
CA THR A 194 -25.26 -8.03 -2.07
C THR A 194 -23.80 -8.46 -1.93
N VAL A 195 -23.03 -7.77 -1.09
CA VAL A 195 -21.62 -8.08 -0.81
C VAL A 195 -21.49 -8.59 0.61
N ASN A 196 -20.96 -9.82 0.77
CA ASN A 196 -20.78 -10.47 2.08
C ASN A 196 -22.05 -10.46 2.96
N GLY A 197 -23.22 -10.62 2.33
CA GLY A 197 -24.52 -10.60 3.03
C GLY A 197 -25.07 -9.20 3.36
N THR A 198 -24.42 -8.13 2.91
CA THR A 198 -24.89 -6.75 3.06
C THR A 198 -25.36 -6.21 1.71
N ASP A 199 -26.59 -5.71 1.65
CA ASP A 199 -27.10 -5.04 0.46
C ASP A 199 -26.39 -3.69 0.27
N ALA A 200 -25.83 -3.48 -0.92
CA ALA A 200 -25.03 -2.32 -1.24
C ALA A 200 -25.49 -1.68 -2.57
N ARG A 201 -25.37 -0.35 -2.66
CA ARG A 201 -25.46 0.39 -3.91
C ARG A 201 -24.07 0.41 -4.55
N VAL A 202 -24.02 0.22 -5.87
CA VAL A 202 -22.78 0.17 -6.62
C VAL A 202 -22.55 1.52 -7.29
N LEU A 203 -21.56 2.27 -6.80
CA LEU A 203 -21.17 3.58 -7.33
C LEU A 203 -19.82 3.46 -8.05
N ARG A 204 -19.82 3.67 -9.36
CA ARG A 204 -18.59 3.73 -10.16
C ARG A 204 -18.07 5.16 -10.20
N ALA A 205 -16.77 5.31 -10.00
CA ALA A 205 -16.08 6.58 -10.00
C ALA A 205 -14.86 6.51 -10.91
N ASP A 206 -14.78 7.45 -11.85
CA ASP A 206 -13.59 7.64 -12.70
C ASP A 206 -12.86 8.92 -12.25
N VAL A 207 -11.58 8.80 -11.93
CA VAL A 207 -10.72 9.93 -11.60
C VAL A 207 -9.87 10.27 -12.83
N SER A 208 -9.82 11.56 -13.20
CA SER A 208 -8.99 11.94 -14.34
C SER A 208 -7.51 11.68 -14.06
N SER A 209 -6.72 11.53 -15.11
CA SER A 209 -5.28 11.33 -14.98
C SER A 209 -4.57 12.45 -14.21
N GLU A 210 -5.04 13.70 -14.36
CA GLU A 210 -4.48 14.87 -13.69
C GLU A 210 -4.88 14.88 -12.21
N ASP A 211 -6.17 14.71 -11.92
CA ASP A 211 -6.67 14.68 -10.54
C ASP A 211 -6.10 13.49 -9.75
N TYR A 212 -5.99 12.32 -10.37
CA TYR A 212 -5.39 11.15 -9.72
C TYR A 212 -3.89 11.36 -9.49
N LYS A 213 -3.18 12.03 -10.40
CA LYS A 213 -1.77 12.38 -10.21
C LYS A 213 -1.60 13.36 -9.04
N ASP A 214 -2.44 14.38 -8.95
CA ASP A 214 -2.38 15.37 -7.87
C ASP A 214 -2.77 14.75 -6.53
N LEU A 215 -3.81 13.90 -6.52
CA LEU A 215 -4.20 13.07 -5.40
C LEU A 215 -3.03 12.18 -4.97
N ALA A 216 -2.35 11.55 -5.93
CA ALA A 216 -1.23 10.66 -5.65
C ALA A 216 0.00 11.42 -5.13
N ALA A 217 0.28 12.63 -5.63
CA ALA A 217 1.34 13.47 -5.11
C ALA A 217 1.03 13.95 -3.68
N GLY A 218 -0.21 14.36 -3.43
CA GLY A 218 -0.67 14.84 -2.13
C GLY A 218 -0.70 13.75 -1.06
N LEU A 219 -1.24 12.57 -1.40
CA LEU A 219 -1.31 11.43 -0.51
C LEU A 219 0.06 10.76 -0.39
N PHE A 220 0.63 10.28 -1.49
CA PHE A 220 1.82 9.41 -1.48
C PHE A 220 3.16 10.16 -1.46
N GLY A 221 3.15 11.49 -1.37
CA GLY A 221 4.36 12.30 -1.26
C GLY A 221 5.29 12.21 -2.46
N VAL A 222 4.73 11.84 -3.63
CA VAL A 222 5.45 11.87 -4.91
C VAL A 222 5.46 13.31 -5.38
N ASP A 223 6.27 14.15 -4.74
CA ASP A 223 6.43 15.54 -5.15
C ASP A 223 6.98 15.56 -6.60
N GLY A 224 6.59 16.56 -7.41
CA GLY A 224 6.95 16.67 -8.83
C GLY A 224 8.44 16.78 -9.15
N GLU A 225 9.30 16.82 -8.14
CA GLU A 225 10.77 16.75 -8.25
C GLU A 225 11.32 15.32 -8.16
N SER A 226 10.45 14.33 -7.98
CA SER A 226 10.80 12.91 -7.99
C SER A 226 11.48 12.55 -9.32
N ARG A 227 12.58 11.79 -9.28
CA ARG A 227 13.27 11.24 -10.48
C ARG A 227 12.44 10.21 -11.26
N VAL A 228 11.19 10.04 -10.88
CA VAL A 228 10.20 9.15 -11.47
C VAL A 228 9.05 10.03 -11.93
N ASN A 229 8.85 10.12 -13.25
CA ASN A 229 7.66 10.74 -13.83
C ASN A 229 6.56 9.68 -13.91
N ILE A 230 5.40 9.98 -13.33
CA ILE A 230 4.23 9.09 -13.35
C ILE A 230 3.22 9.68 -14.32
N THR A 231 2.85 8.89 -15.32
CA THR A 231 1.73 9.16 -16.22
C THR A 231 0.60 8.23 -15.85
N VAL A 232 -0.56 8.78 -15.51
CA VAL A 232 -1.77 8.00 -15.21
C VAL A 232 -2.57 7.88 -16.50
N HIS A 233 -2.94 6.67 -16.90
CA HIS A 233 -3.77 6.45 -18.09
C HIS A 233 -5.24 6.26 -17.73
N ARG A 234 -5.47 5.63 -16.58
CA ARG A 234 -6.80 5.27 -16.09
C ARG A 234 -6.76 5.05 -14.58
N ALA A 235 -7.77 5.52 -13.88
CA ALA A 235 -7.97 5.25 -12.46
C ALA A 235 -9.48 5.11 -12.21
N ASN A 236 -9.93 3.86 -12.18
CA ASN A 236 -11.34 3.50 -12.07
C ASN A 236 -11.59 2.83 -10.74
N PHE A 237 -12.66 3.25 -10.06
CA PHE A 237 -13.05 2.74 -8.76
C PHE A 237 -14.52 2.31 -8.79
N THR A 238 -14.84 1.23 -8.09
CA THR A 238 -16.21 0.79 -7.85
C THR A 238 -16.40 0.67 -6.35
N PHE A 239 -17.27 1.50 -5.79
CA PHE A 239 -17.64 1.51 -4.39
C PHE A 239 -18.94 0.75 -4.20
N TYR A 240 -18.96 -0.16 -3.23
CA TYR A 240 -20.14 -0.87 -2.78
C TYR A 240 -20.57 -0.28 -1.45
N LEU A 241 -21.56 0.61 -1.47
CA LEU A 241 -21.99 1.40 -0.32
C LEU A 241 -23.20 0.72 0.34
N ALA A 242 -23.10 0.34 1.61
CA ALA A 242 -24.18 -0.31 2.34
C ALA A 242 -25.46 0.56 2.34
N THR A 243 -26.60 -0.03 2.00
CA THR A 243 -27.86 0.74 1.81
C THR A 243 -28.36 1.45 3.07
N GLY A 244 -28.02 0.93 4.26
CA GLY A 244 -28.47 1.47 5.55
C GLY A 244 -27.51 2.46 6.23
N THR A 245 -26.27 2.56 5.79
CA THR A 245 -25.24 3.43 6.43
C THR A 245 -24.45 4.27 5.45
N ASP A 246 -24.56 3.98 4.15
CA ASP A 246 -23.77 4.56 3.06
C ASP A 246 -22.24 4.39 3.21
N LEU A 247 -21.78 3.58 4.17
CA LEU A 247 -20.39 3.19 4.32
C LEU A 247 -19.98 2.17 3.26
N PRO A 248 -18.73 2.21 2.74
CA PRO A 248 -18.25 1.19 1.83
C PRO A 248 -18.14 -0.16 2.57
N VAL A 249 -18.70 -1.22 1.98
CA VAL A 249 -18.44 -2.61 2.39
C VAL A 249 -17.36 -3.25 1.52
N ARG A 250 -17.19 -2.75 0.29
CA ARG A 250 -16.11 -3.10 -0.62
C ARG A 250 -15.76 -1.91 -1.51
N THR A 251 -14.49 -1.80 -1.87
CA THR A 251 -14.02 -0.99 -2.99
C THR A 251 -13.18 -1.84 -3.92
N GLU A 252 -13.41 -1.73 -5.21
CA GLU A 252 -12.56 -2.28 -6.26
C GLU A 252 -11.90 -1.15 -7.04
N ALA A 253 -10.61 -1.30 -7.38
CA ALA A 253 -9.85 -0.30 -8.12
C ALA A 253 -9.04 -0.94 -9.25
N GLN A 254 -9.01 -0.28 -10.40
CA GLN A 254 -8.12 -0.58 -11.51
C GLN A 254 -7.38 0.70 -11.93
N ILE A 255 -6.06 0.67 -11.80
CA ILE A 255 -5.20 1.83 -12.00
C ILE A 255 -4.09 1.46 -12.96
N ASN A 256 -4.02 2.17 -14.08
CA ASN A 256 -3.02 1.96 -15.12
C ASN A 256 -2.12 3.18 -15.19
N THR A 257 -0.82 2.96 -15.01
CA THR A 257 0.18 4.03 -15.01
C THR A 257 1.39 3.63 -15.85
N THR A 258 2.11 4.62 -16.38
CA THR A 258 3.47 4.44 -16.89
C THR A 258 4.41 5.21 -15.99
N LEU A 259 5.42 4.52 -15.49
CA LEU A 259 6.53 5.09 -14.73
C LEU A 259 7.70 5.33 -15.68
N SER A 260 8.23 6.54 -15.69
CA SER A 260 9.45 6.89 -16.44
C SER A 260 10.57 7.28 -15.48
N THR A 261 11.68 6.54 -15.51
CA THR A 261 12.89 6.89 -14.74
C THR A 261 14.12 6.81 -15.63
N ARG A 262 14.91 7.89 -15.66
CA ARG A 262 16.16 7.98 -16.46
C ARG A 262 15.98 7.57 -17.93
N GLY A 263 14.82 7.89 -18.53
CA GLY A 263 14.49 7.56 -19.91
C GLY A 263 14.06 6.11 -20.15
N GLN A 264 13.86 5.31 -19.10
CA GLN A 264 13.22 3.99 -19.19
C GLN A 264 11.78 4.10 -18.76
N GLU A 265 10.87 3.59 -19.59
CA GLU A 265 9.44 3.53 -19.32
C GLU A 265 9.03 2.12 -18.93
N VAL A 266 8.13 2.04 -17.95
CA VAL A 266 7.59 0.82 -17.40
C VAL A 266 6.11 1.02 -17.19
N ASP A 267 5.29 0.16 -17.77
CA ASP A 267 3.85 0.17 -17.55
C ASP A 267 3.50 -0.63 -16.30
N GLN A 268 2.60 -0.10 -15.49
CA GLN A 268 2.13 -0.72 -14.26
C GLN A 268 0.61 -0.72 -14.26
N ASN A 269 0.03 -1.91 -14.11
CA ASN A 269 -1.40 -2.09 -13.90
C ASN A 269 -1.59 -2.60 -12.47
N VAL A 270 -2.41 -1.90 -11.71
CA VAL A 270 -2.78 -2.25 -10.34
C VAL A 270 -4.25 -2.62 -10.32
N SER A 271 -4.56 -3.81 -9.84
CA SER A 271 -5.90 -4.24 -9.48
C SER A 271 -5.96 -4.39 -7.98
N MET A 272 -6.98 -3.85 -7.33
CA MET A 272 -7.11 -3.90 -5.89
C MET A 272 -8.57 -4.10 -5.48
N THR A 273 -8.79 -4.94 -4.49
CA THR A 273 -10.07 -5.10 -3.79
C THR A 273 -9.81 -4.82 -2.32
N ILE A 274 -10.63 -3.95 -1.72
CA ILE A 274 -10.62 -3.65 -0.30
C ILE A 274 -11.98 -4.04 0.26
N ASP A 275 -12.02 -4.97 1.20
CA ASP A 275 -13.20 -5.32 1.97
C ASP A 275 -13.15 -4.62 3.33
N TYR A 276 -14.26 -4.01 3.73
CA TYR A 276 -14.38 -3.26 4.99
C TYR A 276 -15.34 -3.97 5.94
N HIS A 277 -15.00 -3.97 7.23
CA HIS A 277 -15.84 -4.60 8.25
C HIS A 277 -15.53 -4.04 9.65
N GLY A 278 -16.37 -4.42 10.62
CA GLY A 278 -16.16 -4.08 12.03
C GLY A 278 -16.24 -2.59 12.35
N TYR A 279 -17.08 -1.84 11.61
CA TYR A 279 -17.31 -0.42 11.87
C TYR A 279 -17.84 -0.19 13.30
N GLY A 280 -17.16 0.67 14.06
CA GLY A 280 -17.55 1.03 15.42
C GLY A 280 -17.32 -0.08 16.47
N GLU A 281 -16.76 -1.23 16.08
CA GLU A 281 -16.31 -2.22 17.04
C GLU A 281 -15.05 -1.72 17.74
N PRO A 282 -14.88 -1.96 19.05
CA PRO A 282 -13.64 -1.61 19.74
C PRO A 282 -12.41 -2.18 19.02
N ALA A 283 -11.46 -1.30 18.70
CA ALA A 283 -10.14 -1.67 18.22
C ALA A 283 -9.17 -1.61 19.40
N SER A 284 -8.30 -2.61 19.50
CA SER A 284 -7.18 -2.60 20.44
C SER A 284 -5.94 -2.89 19.62
N ILE A 285 -5.05 -1.91 19.55
CA ILE A 285 -3.81 -1.96 18.80
C ILE A 285 -2.69 -1.97 19.84
N GLU A 286 -2.21 -3.17 20.14
CA GLU A 286 -1.15 -3.37 21.13
C GLU A 286 0.17 -3.65 20.42
N LEU A 287 1.19 -2.90 20.80
CA LEU A 287 2.54 -3.14 20.31
C LEU A 287 3.12 -4.37 21.03
N PRO A 288 3.68 -5.36 20.30
CA PRO A 288 4.33 -6.51 20.92
C PRO A 288 5.54 -6.08 21.76
N GLU A 289 5.78 -6.76 22.89
CA GLU A 289 6.90 -6.46 23.81
C GLU A 289 8.25 -6.44 23.08
N GLU A 290 8.45 -7.26 22.05
CA GLU A 290 9.70 -7.31 21.30
C GLU A 290 10.03 -6.00 20.57
N ALA A 291 9.02 -5.16 20.30
CA ALA A 291 9.20 -3.86 19.67
C ALA A 291 9.91 -2.83 20.57
N GLU A 292 9.99 -3.06 21.89
CA GLU A 292 10.83 -2.24 22.79
C GLU A 292 12.32 -2.25 22.38
N SER A 293 12.74 -3.28 21.65
CA SER A 293 14.08 -3.42 21.08
C SER A 293 14.22 -2.85 19.66
N ALA A 294 13.21 -2.11 19.17
CA ALA A 294 13.21 -1.56 17.83
C ALA A 294 14.41 -0.62 17.62
N VAL A 295 15.01 -0.75 16.44
CA VAL A 295 16.11 0.12 16.04
C VAL A 295 15.53 1.44 15.54
N ASN A 296 15.82 2.54 16.25
CA ASN A 296 15.40 3.87 15.84
C ASN A 296 16.17 4.35 14.59
N LEU A 297 15.44 4.60 13.50
CA LEU A 297 16.02 5.05 12.23
C LEU A 297 16.08 6.57 12.10
N SER A 298 15.25 7.32 12.85
CA SER A 298 15.23 8.79 12.82
C SER A 298 16.60 9.39 13.24
N ASN A 299 17.28 8.74 14.18
CA ASN A 299 18.59 9.18 14.67
C ASN A 299 19.79 8.85 13.77
N ARG A 300 19.62 8.00 12.75
CA ARG A 300 20.74 7.60 11.87
C ARG A 300 21.02 8.59 10.74
N SER A 301 20.05 9.45 10.39
CA SER A 301 20.24 10.50 9.38
C SER A 301 21.17 11.65 9.83
N THR A 302 21.45 11.76 11.14
CA THR A 302 22.34 12.81 11.69
C THR A 302 23.78 12.33 11.92
N GLY A 303 24.08 11.06 11.71
CA GLY A 303 25.37 10.44 12.03
C GLY A 303 26.17 10.00 10.81
N SER A 304 26.69 10.93 10.01
CA SER A 304 27.90 10.60 9.24
C SER A 304 29.05 10.42 10.23
N PRO A 305 29.72 9.25 10.29
CA PRO A 305 30.95 9.14 11.04
C PRO A 305 31.98 10.04 10.34
N ALA A 306 32.38 11.10 11.03
CA ALA A 306 33.52 11.91 10.64
C ALA A 306 34.75 11.00 10.58
N LEU A 307 35.07 10.52 9.38
CA LEU A 307 36.40 10.05 9.07
C LEU A 307 37.32 11.27 9.12
N ALA A 308 37.96 11.43 10.28
CA ALA A 308 39.11 12.27 10.47
C ALA A 308 40.21 11.87 9.47
N ALA A 309 40.41 12.69 8.45
CA ALA A 309 41.64 12.75 7.68
C ALA A 309 41.98 14.23 7.50
N GLY A 310 42.98 14.69 8.25
CA GLY A 310 43.47 16.05 8.18
C GLY A 310 44.11 16.34 6.83
N VAL A 311 43.81 17.50 6.26
CA VAL A 311 44.73 18.30 5.47
C VAL A 311 44.48 19.76 5.80
N ASP A 312 45.51 20.35 6.40
CA ASP A 312 45.76 21.77 6.58
C ASP A 312 45.83 22.47 5.22
N SER A 313 45.13 23.60 5.05
CA SER A 313 45.39 24.66 4.06
C SER A 313 44.44 25.83 4.31
N GLY A 314 44.98 26.89 4.92
CA GLY A 314 44.25 28.11 5.25
C GLY A 314 43.76 28.93 4.05
N GLY A 315 42.82 29.83 4.35
CA GLY A 315 42.31 30.82 3.39
C GLY A 315 41.15 31.61 3.98
N SER A 316 41.47 32.68 4.71
CA SER A 316 40.52 33.69 5.18
C SER A 316 39.79 34.34 3.99
N ALA A 317 38.45 34.32 4.00
CA ALA A 317 37.66 35.32 3.29
C ALA A 317 36.32 35.56 4.00
N HIS A 318 36.04 36.84 4.13
CA HIS A 318 34.93 37.50 4.81
C HIS A 318 33.73 37.62 3.84
N VAL A 319 32.53 37.19 4.23
CA VAL A 319 31.25 37.48 3.52
C VAL A 319 30.12 37.67 4.56
N PRO A 320 29.25 38.69 4.38
CA PRO A 320 28.35 39.17 5.44
C PRO A 320 27.03 38.40 5.53
N ALA A 321 26.34 38.63 6.66
CA ALA A 321 25.01 38.14 6.97
C ALA A 321 23.90 38.84 6.17
N ALA A 322 22.96 38.04 5.67
CA ALA A 322 21.50 38.24 5.64
C ALA A 322 20.91 37.45 4.45
N ASP A 323 20.02 36.48 4.71
CA ASP A 323 18.61 36.57 4.30
C ASP A 323 17.85 35.33 4.80
N ALA A 324 16.59 35.55 5.18
CA ALA A 324 15.66 34.57 5.69
C ALA A 324 14.97 33.80 4.54
N GLY A 325 14.48 32.59 4.86
CA GLY A 325 13.48 31.90 4.04
C GLY A 325 14.04 30.91 3.02
N ASN A 326 14.35 29.70 3.49
CA ASN A 326 14.23 28.52 2.64
C ASN A 326 14.11 27.29 3.55
N ASP A 327 12.87 26.88 3.85
CA ASP A 327 12.56 25.60 4.50
C ASP A 327 12.87 24.46 3.51
N ARG A 328 14.16 24.18 3.36
CA ARG A 328 14.70 23.02 2.67
C ARG A 328 14.82 21.90 3.70
N TRP A 329 13.82 21.02 3.74
CA TRP A 329 14.00 19.71 4.36
C TRP A 329 14.02 18.66 3.27
N ALA A 330 15.15 17.98 3.20
CA ALA A 330 15.37 16.83 2.35
C ALA A 330 14.34 15.75 2.68
N SER A 331 13.77 15.14 1.64
CA SER A 331 13.02 13.90 1.76
C SER A 331 13.80 12.91 2.64
N PRO A 332 13.14 12.11 3.49
CA PRO A 332 13.82 11.08 4.26
C PRO A 332 14.60 10.17 3.29
N PRO A 333 15.82 9.74 3.66
CA PRO A 333 16.64 8.94 2.78
C PRO A 333 15.93 7.62 2.48
N VAL A 334 15.49 7.45 1.23
CA VAL A 334 15.27 6.13 0.65
C VAL A 334 16.58 5.36 0.83
N ALA A 335 16.54 4.29 1.63
CA ALA A 335 17.71 3.51 1.96
C ALA A 335 18.49 3.16 0.68
N ALA A 336 19.73 3.65 0.60
CA ALA A 336 20.63 3.36 -0.50
C ALA A 336 20.90 1.86 -0.54
N VAL A 337 20.67 1.25 -1.70
CA VAL A 337 21.08 -0.12 -2.02
C VAL A 337 22.62 -0.17 -2.04
N PRO A 338 23.29 -1.05 -1.28
CA PRO A 338 24.74 -1.20 -1.41
C PRO A 338 25.11 -1.78 -2.78
N GLU A 339 26.09 -1.16 -3.45
CA GLU A 339 26.69 -1.68 -4.68
C GLU A 339 27.23 -3.10 -4.46
N ALA A 340 26.75 -4.06 -5.24
CA ALA A 340 27.25 -5.42 -5.21
C ALA A 340 28.72 -5.47 -5.64
N VAL A 341 29.53 -6.07 -4.78
CA VAL A 341 30.95 -6.37 -4.98
C VAL A 341 31.12 -7.27 -6.20
N ALA A 342 31.97 -6.83 -7.13
CA ALA A 342 32.38 -7.61 -8.30
C ALA A 342 33.06 -8.91 -7.85
N SER A 343 32.47 -10.06 -8.20
CA SER A 343 33.13 -11.36 -8.03
C SER A 343 34.21 -11.53 -9.09
N GLU A 344 35.46 -11.64 -8.62
CA GLU A 344 36.61 -12.17 -9.35
C GLU A 344 36.29 -13.54 -9.95
N ALA A 345 36.35 -13.66 -11.28
CA ALA A 345 36.43 -14.95 -11.94
C ALA A 345 37.90 -15.34 -12.11
N VAL A 346 38.29 -16.33 -11.31
CA VAL A 346 39.54 -17.06 -11.30
C VAL A 346 39.89 -17.63 -12.68
N ARG A 347 41.16 -17.45 -13.07
CA ARG A 347 41.82 -18.19 -14.15
C ARG A 347 41.89 -19.67 -13.81
N THR A 348 41.36 -20.53 -14.69
CA THR A 348 41.89 -21.87 -14.92
C THR A 348 41.89 -22.15 -16.41
N GLY A 349 43.08 -22.23 -17.01
CA GLY A 349 43.26 -22.93 -18.26
C GLY A 349 43.64 -24.38 -17.98
N THR A 350 43.14 -25.34 -18.75
CA THR A 350 43.92 -26.50 -19.20
C THR A 350 43.23 -27.21 -20.38
N ALA A 351 44.04 -27.46 -21.41
CA ALA A 351 44.10 -28.59 -22.35
C ALA A 351 42.83 -29.31 -22.85
N GLY A 352 42.78 -29.44 -24.18
CA GLY A 352 41.89 -30.27 -24.99
C GLY A 352 41.99 -29.85 -26.44
#